data_AF-A0A4D6PMK1-F1
#
_entry.id   AF-A0A4D6PMK1-F1
#
_cell.length_a   1.000
_cell.length_b   1.000
_cell.length_c   1.000
_cell.angle_alpha   90.00
_cell.angle_beta   90.00
_cell.angle_gamma   90.00
#
_symmetry.space_group_name_H-M   'P 1'
#
loop_
_entity.id
_entity.type
_entity.pdbx_description
1 polymer ?
#
loop_
_entity_poly.entity_id
_entity_poly.type
_entity_poly.pdbx_seq_one_letter_code
_entity_poly.pdbx_strand_id
1 'polypeptide(L)'
;TTIRIDQSILTGESVSVIKHTDPIPDPRAVNQDKKHILFSGTNVAPGKARGVVIGTGLNTAFGKIRTETSETEEIKTPLQQKLDEFGVQLSKVIS
;
A
#
# COMPACT_ATOMS: atom_id res chain seq x y z
N THR A 1 20.16 16.79 14.76
CA THR A 1 18.71 16.67 15.01
C THR A 1 18.21 15.41 14.35
N THR A 2 17.87 14.39 15.14
CA THR A 2 17.44 13.10 14.60
C THR A 2 15.92 13.10 14.46
N ILE A 3 15.41 12.63 13.32
CA ILE A 3 13.98 12.39 13.12
C ILE A 3 13.73 10.89 12.95
N ARG A 4 12.66 10.41 13.57
CA ARG A 4 12.22 9.02 13.49
C ARG A 4 10.77 8.98 13.03
N ILE A 5 10.47 8.04 12.15
CA ILE A 5 9.17 7.90 11.51
C ILE A 5 8.63 6.49 11.79
N ASP A 6 7.38 6.42 12.21
CA ASP A 6 6.62 5.18 12.25
C ASP A 6 6.09 4.88 10.85
N GLN A 7 6.61 3.79 10.26
CA GLN A 7 6.25 3.34 8.91
C GLN A 7 5.43 2.04 8.93
N SER A 8 4.91 1.63 10.09
CA SER A 8 4.17 0.38 10.28
C SER A 8 3.03 0.18 9.29
N ILE A 9 2.33 1.25 8.91
CA ILE A 9 1.24 1.20 7.91
C ILE A 9 1.71 0.81 6.49
N LEU A 10 2.99 1.00 6.15
CA LEU A 10 3.53 0.67 4.84
C LEU A 10 4.45 -0.55 4.83
N THR A 11 5.16 -0.81 5.92
CA THR A 11 6.14 -1.91 5.99
C THR A 11 5.71 -3.04 6.90
N GLY A 12 4.69 -2.85 7.73
CA GLY A 12 4.27 -3.80 8.77
C GLY A 12 5.19 -3.84 10.00
N GLU A 13 6.27 -3.05 10.01
CA GLU A 13 7.24 -3.03 11.10
C GLU A 13 6.89 -1.97 12.14
N SER A 14 6.73 -2.37 13.41
CA SER A 14 6.39 -1.45 14.51
C SER A 14 7.55 -0.59 15.01
N VAL A 15 8.77 -0.84 14.53
CA VAL A 15 9.97 -0.11 14.97
C VAL A 15 10.13 1.16 14.14
N SER A 16 10.20 2.31 14.81
CA SER A 16 10.41 3.59 14.12
C SER A 16 11.78 3.63 13.42
N VAL A 17 11.82 4.16 12.20
CA VAL A 17 13.03 4.23 11.37
C VAL A 17 13.64 5.62 11.42
N ILE A 18 14.97 5.70 11.59
CA ILE A 18 15.72 6.95 11.53
C ILE A 18 15.87 7.38 10.07
N LYS A 19 15.56 8.65 9.78
CA LYS A 19 15.72 9.25 8.44
C LYS A 19 16.96 10.13 8.36
N HIS A 20 17.54 10.22 7.18
CA HIS A 20 18.69 11.09 6.84
C HIS A 20 18.47 11.75 5.49
N THR A 21 19.23 12.79 5.15
CA THR A 21 19.07 13.53 3.89
C THR A 21 19.93 13.01 2.75
N ASP A 22 20.90 12.13 3.05
CA ASP A 22 21.80 11.60 2.03
C ASP A 22 21.05 10.83 0.94
N PRO A 23 21.45 10.99 -0.33
CA PRO A 23 20.80 10.32 -1.44
C PRO A 23 21.00 8.80 -1.33
N ILE A 24 19.99 8.04 -1.75
CA ILE A 24 20.08 6.59 -1.87
C ILE A 24 20.52 6.28 -3.30
N PRO A 25 21.69 5.66 -3.52
CA PRO A 25 22.23 5.43 -4.86
C PRO A 25 21.40 4.47 -5.72
N ASP A 26 20.69 3.53 -5.09
CA ASP A 26 19.89 2.54 -5.80
C ASP A 26 18.54 3.15 -6.25
N PRO A 27 18.31 3.30 -7.58
CA PRO A 27 17.06 3.82 -8.09
C PRO A 27 15.87 2.86 -7.89
N ARG A 28 16.14 1.57 -7.63
CA ARG A 28 15.14 0.52 -7.40
C ARG A 28 15.00 0.15 -5.93
N ALA A 29 15.56 0.95 -5.02
CA ALA A 29 15.46 0.74 -3.59
C ALA A 29 14.00 0.49 -3.17
N VAL A 30 13.79 -0.47 -2.28
CA VAL A 30 12.48 -0.72 -1.69
C VAL A 30 12.08 0.42 -0.74
N ASN A 31 10.81 0.51 -0.37
CA ASN A 31 10.32 1.63 0.45
C ASN A 31 11.01 1.72 1.82
N GLN A 32 11.47 0.59 2.37
CA GLN A 32 12.20 0.52 3.63
C GLN A 32 13.59 1.18 3.54
N ASP A 33 14.26 1.07 2.39
CA ASP A 33 15.61 1.61 2.17
C ASP A 33 15.61 3.10 1.85
N LYS A 34 14.46 3.67 1.46
CA LYS A 34 14.30 5.10 1.17
C LYS A 34 14.27 5.93 2.46
N LYS A 35 15.42 5.98 3.15
CA LYS A 35 15.62 6.69 4.42
C LYS A 35 15.68 8.22 4.28
N HIS A 36 15.69 8.74 3.07
CA HIS A 36 15.55 10.18 2.77
C HIS A 36 14.12 10.60 2.38
N ILE A 37 13.18 9.66 2.35
CA ILE A 37 11.79 9.92 1.97
C ILE A 37 10.86 9.72 3.17
N LEU A 38 9.90 10.64 3.28
CA LEU A 38 8.75 10.57 4.18
C LEU A 38 7.53 10.18 3.36
N PHE A 39 6.77 9.20 3.82
CA PHE A 39 5.64 8.67 3.05
C PHE A 39 4.31 9.18 3.61
N SER A 40 3.35 9.46 2.72
CA SER A 40 1.99 9.83 3.12
C SER A 40 1.36 8.76 4.01
N GLY A 41 0.68 9.17 5.08
CA GLY A 41 0.06 8.28 6.06
C GLY A 41 1.00 7.74 7.15
N THR A 42 2.31 8.00 7.07
CA THR A 42 3.26 7.68 8.15
C THR A 42 3.34 8.80 9.19
N ASN A 43 3.63 8.45 10.44
CA ASN A 43 3.65 9.39 11.55
C ASN A 43 5.07 9.72 12.00
N VAL A 44 5.31 10.99 12.34
CA VAL A 44 6.56 11.37 13.02
C VAL A 44 6.48 10.91 14.46
N ALA A 45 7.41 10.04 14.88
CA ALA A 45 7.47 9.56 16.25
C ALA A 45 8.15 10.63 17.13
N PRO A 46 9.49 10.74 17.14
CA PRO A 46 10.15 11.99 17.57
C PRO A 46 10.84 12.77 16.44
N GLY A 47 10.84 14.10 16.59
CA GLY A 47 11.67 15.01 15.80
C GLY A 47 10.86 16.03 15.00
N LYS A 48 11.59 16.85 14.24
CA LYS A 48 11.03 17.82 13.30
C LYS A 48 11.94 17.91 12.08
N ALA A 49 11.34 17.98 10.90
CA ALA A 49 12.05 18.15 9.65
C ALA A 49 11.30 19.12 8.73
N ARG A 50 11.98 19.55 7.68
CA ARG A 50 11.40 20.21 6.51
C ARG A 50 11.77 19.37 5.29
N GLY A 51 10.89 19.33 4.31
CA GLY A 51 11.09 18.56 3.09
C GLY A 51 10.26 19.12 1.96
N VAL A 52 10.51 18.60 0.76
CA VAL A 52 9.77 18.95 -0.45
C VAL A 52 8.79 17.82 -0.76
N VAL A 53 7.57 18.19 -1.16
CA VAL A 53 6.56 17.21 -1.57
C VAL A 53 6.93 16.68 -2.95
N ILE A 54 7.20 15.38 -3.05
CA ILE A 54 7.57 14.71 -4.31
C ILE A 54 6.41 13.92 -4.95
N GLY A 55 5.28 13.77 -4.25
CA GLY A 55 4.11 13.06 -4.75
C GLY A 55 2.90 13.25 -3.83
N THR A 56 1.70 13.24 -4.43
CA THR A 56 0.41 13.46 -3.76
C THR A 56 -0.66 12.50 -4.31
N GLY A 57 -1.74 12.28 -3.55
CA GLY A 57 -2.86 11.44 -3.97
C GLY A 57 -2.42 10.02 -4.36
N LEU A 58 -2.88 9.56 -5.53
CA LEU A 58 -2.58 8.23 -6.07
C LEU A 58 -1.09 8.01 -6.41
N ASN A 59 -0.32 9.10 -6.59
CA ASN A 59 1.11 9.02 -6.88
C ASN A 59 1.98 8.74 -5.64
N THR A 60 1.38 8.61 -4.46
CA THR A 60 2.09 8.23 -3.22
C THR A 60 2.24 6.71 -3.11
N ALA A 61 3.15 6.23 -2.26
CA ALA A 61 3.27 4.79 -1.98
C ALA A 61 1.94 4.19 -1.47
N PHE A 62 1.25 4.91 -0.59
CA PHE A 62 -0.07 4.52 -0.09
C PHE A 62 -1.14 4.56 -1.19
N GLY A 63 -1.09 5.56 -2.08
CA GLY A 63 -1.97 5.69 -3.23
C GLY A 63 -1.84 4.53 -4.23
N LYS A 64 -0.62 4.02 -4.44
CA LYS A 64 -0.37 2.83 -5.26
C LYS A 64 -1.02 1.59 -4.66
N ILE A 65 -0.83 1.35 -3.36
CA ILE A 65 -1.48 0.24 -2.64
C ILE A 65 -3.01 0.32 -2.76
N ARG A 66 -3.59 1.52 -2.61
CA ARG A 66 -5.03 1.73 -2.76
C ARG A 66 -5.52 1.37 -4.17
N THR A 67 -4.74 1.72 -5.19
CA THR A 67 -5.07 1.44 -6.59
C THR A 67 -5.04 -0.07 -6.84
N GLU A 68 -3.96 -0.74 -6.45
CA GLU A 68 -3.82 -2.20 -6.55
C GLU A 68 -4.95 -2.95 -5.82
N THR A 69 -5.33 -2.47 -4.63
CA THR A 69 -6.45 -3.04 -3.85
C THR A 69 -7.78 -2.87 -4.58
N SER A 70 -7.99 -1.74 -5.26
CA SER A 70 -9.25 -1.46 -5.97
C SER A 70 -9.35 -2.18 -7.31
N GLU A 71 -8.21 -2.47 -7.95
CA GLU A 71 -8.12 -3.23 -9.20
C GLU A 71 -8.22 -4.75 -8.99
N THR A 72 -8.19 -5.21 -7.74
CA THR A 72 -8.35 -6.63 -7.43
C THR A 72 -9.80 -7.04 -7.71
N GLU A 73 -10.02 -7.82 -8.77
CA GLU A 73 -11.33 -8.36 -9.11
C GLU A 73 -11.85 -9.26 -7.97
N GLU A 74 -13.13 -9.09 -7.61
CA GLU A 74 -13.79 -10.00 -6.69
C GLU A 74 -13.94 -11.38 -7.35
N ILE A 75 -13.03 -12.28 -7.01
CA ILE A 75 -13.12 -13.68 -7.43
C ILE A 75 -14.29 -14.32 -6.69
N LYS A 76 -15.33 -14.72 -7.43
CA LYS A 76 -16.44 -15.51 -6.87
C LYS A 76 -15.90 -16.74 -6.17
N THR A 77 -16.39 -17.01 -4.97
CA THR A 77 -16.00 -18.20 -4.22
C THR A 77 -16.36 -19.48 -5.00
N PRO A 78 -15.64 -20.59 -4.82
CA PRO A 78 -15.95 -21.85 -5.49
C PRO A 78 -17.41 -22.30 -5.27
N LEU A 79 -17.98 -22.02 -4.09
CA LEU A 79 -19.38 -22.32 -3.78
C LEU A 79 -20.36 -21.42 -4.56
N GLN A 80 -20.09 -20.10 -4.65
CA GLN A 80 -20.90 -19.19 -5.46
C GLN A 80 -20.89 -19.58 -6.94
N GLN A 81 -19.74 -19.99 -7.48
CA GLN A 81 -19.65 -20.49 -8.86
C GLN A 81 -20.51 -21.73 -9.07
N LYS A 82 -20.52 -22.66 -8.10
CA LYS A 82 -21.36 -23.87 -8.16
C LYS A 82 -22.85 -23.59 -8.02
N LEU A 83 -23.23 -22.63 -7.18
CA LEU A 83 -24.63 -22.19 -7.04
C LEU A 83 -25.12 -21.50 -8.31
N ASP A 84 -24.30 -20.66 -8.94
CA ASP A 84 -24.62 -20.01 -10.22
C ASP A 84 -24.78 -21.05 -11.34
N GLU A 85 -23.87 -22.03 -11.41
CA GLU A 85 -23.95 -23.15 -12.37
C GLU A 85 -25.24 -23.96 -12.18
N PHE A 86 -25.59 -24.28 -10.94
CA PHE A 86 -26.82 -24.98 -10.59
C PHE A 86 -28.08 -24.18 -10.95
N GLY A 87 -28.09 -22.86 -10.67
CA GLY A 87 -29.20 -21.97 -11.03
C GLY A 87 -29.43 -21.90 -12.54
N VAL A 88 -28.36 -21.81 -13.34
CA VAL A 88 -28.44 -21.83 -14.81
C VAL A 88 -28.98 -23.16 -15.34
N GLN A 89 -28.57 -24.29 -14.73
CA GLN A 89 -29.09 -25.61 -15.10
C GLN A 89 -30.59 -25.73 -14.82
N LEU A 90 -31.05 -25.32 -13.64
CA LEU A 90 -32.48 -25.30 -13.31
C LEU A 90 -33.28 -24.44 -14.29
N SER A 91 -32.80 -23.22 -14.58
CA SER A 91 -33.49 -22.31 -15.50
C SER A 91 -33.65 -22.88 -16.92
N LYS A 92 -32.74 -23.74 -17.38
CA LYS A 92 -32.85 -24.41 -18.69
C LYS A 92 -33.84 -25.58 -18.72
N VAL A 93 -34.15 -26.16 -17.57
CA VAL A 93 -35.05 -27.32 -17.45
C VAL A 93 -36.50 -26.88 -17.25
N ILE A 94 -36.70 -25.71 -16.64
CA ILE A 94 -38.03 -25.16 -16.32
C ILE A 94 -38.53 -24.21 -17.43
N SER A 95 -37.65 -23.76 -18.34
CA SER A 95 -37.98 -23.06 -19.58
C SER A 95 -38.16 -24.03 -20.75
#